data_AF-A0A5E4D0P3-F1
#
_entry.id   AF-A0A5E4D0P3-F1
#
_cell.length_a   1.000
_cell.length_b   1.000
_cell.length_c   1.000
_cell.angle_alpha   90.00
_cell.angle_beta   90.00
_cell.angle_gamma   90.00
#
_symmetry.space_group_name_H-M   'P 1'
#
loop_
_entity.id
_entity.type
_entity.pdbx_description
1 polymer ?
#
loop_
_entity_poly.entity_id
_entity_poly.type
_entity_poly.pdbx_seq_one_letter_code
_entity_poly.pdbx_strand_id
1 'polypeptide(L)'
;SAKDDFTSIIGKCQVPKDPKPQWRRVAWSYDCTLLAYAESTGTVRVFDLMGSELFVISPVCNFVSDLSYAIAGLIFLEYKGSAQWSAELLVINYRGELRSYLVSVGTNQSYQESHSFNFSTYYPHGINAAVYHPGHRLVLDWLNISCIVPSNNCNILQGFHFSIICHLH
;
A
#
# COMPACT_ATOMS: atom_id res chain seq x y z
N SER A 1 27.65 14.10 -19.05
CA SER A 1 27.25 12.70 -18.82
C SER A 1 27.78 12.33 -17.45
N ALA A 2 26.93 12.34 -16.43
CA ALA A 2 27.31 11.90 -15.10
C ALA A 2 27.44 10.38 -15.14
N LYS A 3 28.59 9.85 -14.73
CA LYS A 3 28.75 8.43 -14.44
C LYS A 3 27.89 8.17 -13.21
N ASP A 4 26.77 7.50 -13.39
CA ASP A 4 25.93 7.13 -12.25
C ASP A 4 26.62 6.04 -11.43
N ASP A 5 27.16 6.43 -10.28
CA ASP A 5 27.65 5.51 -9.26
C ASP A 5 26.45 4.87 -8.53
N PHE A 6 25.69 4.03 -9.24
CA PHE A 6 24.60 3.21 -8.65
C PHE A 6 25.13 2.06 -7.76
N THR A 7 26.42 2.03 -7.46
CA THR A 7 27.09 0.90 -6.80
C THR A 7 27.08 0.94 -5.28
N SER A 8 26.72 2.08 -4.65
CA SER A 8 26.65 2.16 -3.18
C SER A 8 25.26 1.80 -2.67
N ILE A 9 25.14 0.64 -2.03
CA ILE A 9 23.94 0.24 -1.30
C ILE A 9 23.75 1.21 -0.12
N ILE A 10 22.64 1.95 -0.10
CA ILE A 10 22.31 2.94 0.94
C ILE A 10 21.74 2.26 2.20
N GLY A 11 21.07 1.12 2.04
CA GLY A 11 20.49 0.36 3.14
C GLY A 11 20.28 -1.11 2.75
N LYS A 12 20.42 -2.02 3.71
CA LYS A 12 20.15 -3.44 3.53
C LYS A 12 19.54 -4.01 4.80
N CYS A 13 18.36 -4.60 4.67
CA CYS A 13 17.71 -5.33 5.74
C CYS A 13 17.55 -6.81 5.36
N GLN A 14 17.26 -7.65 6.35
CA GLN A 14 16.80 -9.02 6.14
C GLN A 14 15.33 -9.06 6.48
N VAL A 15 14.52 -9.55 5.53
CA VAL A 15 13.10 -9.82 5.76
C VAL A 15 12.92 -11.28 6.19
N PRO A 16 11.91 -11.58 7.02
CA PRO A 16 11.59 -12.95 7.39
C PRO A 16 11.31 -13.85 6.18
N LYS A 17 11.42 -15.16 6.40
CA LYS A 17 11.09 -16.15 5.37
C LYS A 17 9.58 -16.19 5.15
N ASP A 18 9.15 -15.61 4.03
CA ASP A 18 7.76 -15.68 3.56
C ASP A 18 7.46 -17.06 2.92
N PRO A 19 6.36 -17.73 3.30
CA PRO A 19 5.95 -18.99 2.69
C PRO A 19 5.51 -18.87 1.23
N LYS A 20 5.02 -17.72 0.78
CA LYS A 20 4.53 -17.50 -0.59
C LYS A 20 5.04 -16.16 -1.15
N PRO A 21 6.35 -16.05 -1.48
CA PRO A 21 6.99 -14.80 -1.89
C PRO A 21 6.35 -14.07 -3.08
N GLN A 22 5.64 -14.78 -3.96
CA GLN A 22 4.95 -14.22 -5.11
C GLN A 22 3.76 -13.30 -4.74
N TRP A 23 3.35 -13.29 -3.47
CA TRP A 23 2.29 -12.43 -2.94
C TRP A 23 2.81 -11.19 -2.22
N ARG A 24 4.14 -11.01 -2.18
CA ARG A 24 4.75 -9.85 -1.54
C ARG A 24 4.43 -8.57 -2.30
N ARG A 25 4.26 -7.48 -1.55
CA ARG A 25 4.14 -6.13 -2.12
C ARG A 25 5.17 -5.21 -1.48
N VAL A 26 5.58 -4.21 -2.25
CA VAL A 26 6.43 -3.12 -1.77
C VAL A 26 5.87 -1.79 -2.21
N ALA A 27 6.02 -0.78 -1.38
CA ALA A 27 5.64 0.59 -1.71
C ALA A 27 6.60 1.58 -1.05
N TRP A 28 7.01 2.60 -1.79
CA TRP A 28 7.80 3.71 -1.26
C TRP A 28 6.88 4.86 -0.86
N SER A 29 7.24 5.58 0.20
CA SER A 29 6.67 6.90 0.44
C SER A 29 7.08 7.88 -0.65
N TYR A 30 6.28 8.94 -0.82
CA TYR A 30 6.49 9.94 -1.87
C TYR A 30 7.85 10.66 -1.75
N ASP A 31 8.33 10.85 -0.53
CA ASP A 31 9.62 11.48 -0.22
C ASP A 31 10.80 10.49 -0.20
N CYS A 32 10.55 9.22 -0.54
CA CYS A 32 11.53 8.13 -0.55
C CYS A 32 12.23 7.87 0.80
N THR A 33 11.64 8.28 1.92
CA THR A 33 12.22 8.08 3.26
C THR A 33 11.74 6.78 3.92
N LEU A 34 10.62 6.22 3.46
CA LEU A 34 9.99 5.02 3.98
C LEU A 34 9.78 3.97 2.90
N LEU A 35 9.97 2.72 3.28
CA LEU A 35 9.64 1.54 2.49
C LEU A 35 8.67 0.65 3.28
N ALA A 36 7.48 0.43 2.73
CA ALA A 36 6.57 -0.58 3.23
C ALA A 36 6.75 -1.88 2.45
N TYR A 37 6.77 -3.00 3.18
CA TYR A 37 6.89 -4.35 2.65
C TYR A 37 5.80 -5.23 3.26
N ALA A 38 5.01 -5.86 2.41
CA ALA A 38 3.95 -6.78 2.82
C ALA A 38 4.33 -8.23 2.50
N GLU A 39 4.08 -9.11 3.46
CA GLU A 39 4.26 -10.55 3.35
C GLU A 39 2.96 -11.24 2.89
N SER A 40 3.06 -12.49 2.42
CA SER A 40 1.88 -13.26 2.01
C SER A 40 0.89 -13.55 3.14
N THR A 41 1.32 -13.38 4.40
CA THR A 41 0.50 -13.55 5.60
C THR A 41 -0.36 -12.32 5.90
N GLY A 42 -0.16 -11.22 5.18
CA GLY A 42 -0.80 -9.93 5.46
C GLY A 42 -0.05 -9.08 6.48
N THR A 43 1.08 -9.56 7.02
CA THR A 43 1.98 -8.75 7.84
C THR A 43 2.61 -7.66 6.98
N VAL A 44 2.58 -6.42 7.46
CA VAL A 44 3.24 -5.28 6.82
C VAL A 44 4.34 -4.76 7.73
N ARG A 45 5.53 -4.59 7.17
CA ARG A 45 6.70 -4.01 7.84
C ARG A 45 7.03 -2.69 7.18
N VAL A 46 7.38 -1.69 7.99
CA VAL A 46 7.83 -0.40 7.49
C VAL A 46 9.27 -0.20 7.90
N PHE A 47 10.09 0.20 6.93
CA PHE A 47 11.51 0.44 7.07
C PHE A 47 11.83 1.90 6.74
N ASP A 48 12.89 2.44 7.36
CA ASP A 48 13.51 3.68 6.91
C ASP A 48 14.42 3.45 5.69
N LEU A 49 14.93 4.55 5.13
CA LEU A 49 15.89 4.53 4.01
C LEU A 49 17.17 3.75 4.30
N MET A 50 17.60 3.66 5.57
CA MET A 50 18.80 2.93 5.98
C MET A 50 18.54 1.42 6.12
N GLY A 51 17.29 0.98 6.02
CA GLY A 51 16.85 -0.41 6.16
C GLY A 51 16.55 -0.80 7.62
N SER A 52 16.41 0.15 8.54
CA SER A 52 15.98 -0.14 9.90
C SER A 52 14.48 -0.45 9.91
N GLU A 53 14.08 -1.56 10.51
CA GLU A 53 12.65 -1.84 10.74
C GLU A 53 12.11 -0.89 11.81
N LEU A 54 11.13 -0.07 11.42
CA LEU A 54 10.53 0.91 12.32
C LEU A 54 9.39 0.27 13.13
N PHE A 55 8.51 -0.46 12.45
CA PHE A 55 7.39 -1.13 13.10
C PHE A 55 6.77 -2.22 12.21
N VAL A 56 5.99 -3.08 12.85
CA VAL A 56 5.27 -4.19 12.24
C VAL A 56 3.77 -4.04 12.50
N ILE A 57 2.99 -4.13 11.42
CA ILE A 57 1.53 -4.18 11.43
C ILE A 57 1.13 -5.64 11.21
N SER A 58 0.58 -6.26 12.25
CA SER A 58 0.08 -7.62 12.19
C SER A 58 -1.30 -7.67 11.53
N PRO A 59 -1.62 -8.74 10.78
CA PRO A 59 -2.97 -8.95 10.30
C PRO A 59 -3.94 -9.09 11.48
N VAL A 60 -5.21 -8.75 11.25
CA VAL A 60 -6.29 -8.80 12.26
C VAL A 60 -6.56 -10.23 12.73
N CYS A 61 -6.22 -11.21 11.91
CA CYS A 61 -6.47 -12.61 12.19
C CYS A 61 -5.20 -13.44 12.01
N ASN A 62 -4.95 -14.31 12.98
CA ASN A 62 -3.76 -15.16 13.04
C ASN A 62 -3.91 -16.45 12.21
N PHE A 63 -4.92 -16.56 11.34
CA PHE A 63 -5.11 -17.74 10.49
C PHE A 63 -4.13 -17.73 9.32
N VAL A 64 -2.99 -18.39 9.53
CA VAL A 64 -1.86 -18.46 8.59
C VAL A 64 -2.20 -19.25 7.30
N SER A 65 -3.36 -19.92 7.21
CA SER A 65 -3.65 -20.82 6.08
C SER A 65 -4.33 -20.18 4.88
N ASP A 66 -4.98 -19.01 5.01
CA ASP A 66 -5.68 -18.37 3.90
C ASP A 66 -4.91 -17.15 3.36
N LEU A 67 -4.69 -17.14 2.04
CA LEU A 67 -4.04 -16.05 1.31
C LEU A 67 -4.90 -14.81 1.17
N SER A 68 -6.17 -14.89 1.56
CA SER A 68 -7.10 -13.76 1.53
C SER A 68 -6.58 -12.53 2.29
N TYR A 69 -5.73 -12.74 3.31
CA TYR A 69 -5.11 -11.67 4.10
C TYR A 69 -3.87 -11.06 3.45
N ALA A 70 -3.33 -11.64 2.38
CA ALA A 70 -2.26 -11.01 1.60
C ALA A 70 -2.71 -9.64 1.08
N ILE A 71 -1.74 -8.78 0.79
CA ILE A 71 -2.02 -7.39 0.46
C ILE A 71 -2.28 -7.23 -1.05
N ALA A 72 -3.45 -6.73 -1.38
CA ALA A 72 -3.88 -6.36 -2.74
C ALA A 72 -3.54 -4.90 -3.09
N GLY A 73 -3.34 -4.05 -2.08
CA GLY A 73 -2.95 -2.64 -2.23
C GLY A 73 -2.12 -2.16 -1.06
N LEU A 74 -0.94 -1.58 -1.35
CA LEU A 74 -0.04 -0.99 -0.37
C LEU A 74 0.38 0.38 -0.90
N ILE A 75 -0.06 1.46 -0.25
CA ILE A 75 0.01 2.80 -0.83
C ILE A 75 0.33 3.81 0.25
N PHE A 76 1.38 4.60 0.05
CA PHE A 76 1.64 5.79 0.87
C PHE A 76 0.94 7.02 0.29
N LEU A 77 0.36 7.81 1.19
CA LEU A 77 -0.23 9.11 0.95
C LEU A 77 0.52 10.17 1.76
N GLU A 78 0.58 11.37 1.21
CA GLU A 78 1.10 12.54 1.93
C GLU A 78 0.08 12.97 2.98
N TYR A 79 0.50 13.02 4.25
CA TYR A 79 -0.37 13.47 5.34
C TYR A 79 -0.06 14.92 5.71
N LYS A 80 -1.05 15.80 5.57
CA LYS A 80 -0.92 17.25 5.85
C LYS A 80 -1.70 17.73 7.08
N GLY A 81 -2.34 16.81 7.80
CA GLY A 81 -3.24 17.16 8.91
C GLY A 81 -2.52 17.60 10.20
N SER A 82 -1.25 17.22 10.38
CA SER A 82 -0.47 17.50 11.59
C SER A 82 1.03 17.28 11.33
N ALA A 83 1.89 18.02 12.04
CA ALA A 83 3.34 17.84 12.01
C ALA A 83 3.82 16.57 12.74
N GLN A 84 2.93 15.90 13.49
CA GLN A 84 3.25 14.66 14.21
C GLN A 84 3.44 13.47 13.25
N TRP A 85 2.69 13.44 12.15
CA TRP A 85 2.61 12.31 11.25
C TRP A 85 3.32 12.64 9.94
N SER A 86 4.16 11.71 9.50
CA SER A 86 5.02 11.88 8.32
C SER A 86 4.33 11.40 7.05
N ALA A 87 3.50 10.36 7.15
CA ALA A 87 2.76 9.81 6.04
C ALA A 87 1.49 9.09 6.53
N GLU A 88 0.60 8.80 5.60
CA GLU A 88 -0.52 7.88 5.78
C GLU A 88 -0.30 6.66 4.90
N LEU A 89 -0.39 5.46 5.46
CA LEU A 89 -0.22 4.18 4.77
C LEU A 89 -1.57 3.48 4.66
N LEU A 90 -2.04 3.31 3.42
CA LEU A 90 -3.20 2.48 3.12
C LEU A 90 -2.77 1.03 2.89
N VAL A 91 -3.45 0.12 3.60
CA VAL A 91 -3.26 -1.32 3.51
C VAL A 91 -4.60 -1.95 3.14
N ILE A 92 -4.65 -2.59 1.98
CA ILE A 92 -5.85 -3.26 1.46
C ILE A 92 -5.51 -4.72 1.21
N ASN A 93 -6.24 -5.64 1.85
CA ASN A 93 -6.06 -7.08 1.59
C ASN A 93 -6.99 -7.62 0.50
N TYR A 94 -6.77 -8.86 0.07
CA TYR A 94 -7.61 -9.51 -0.94
C TYR A 94 -9.05 -9.76 -0.47
N ARG A 95 -9.37 -9.67 0.83
CA ARG A 95 -10.78 -9.68 1.30
C ARG A 95 -11.49 -8.35 1.10
N GLY A 96 -10.75 -7.30 0.77
CA GLY A 96 -11.26 -5.94 0.67
C GLY A 96 -11.31 -5.21 2.02
N GLU A 97 -10.60 -5.68 3.04
CA GLU A 97 -10.41 -4.90 4.27
C GLU A 97 -9.36 -3.82 3.98
N LEU A 98 -9.77 -2.56 4.04
CA LEU A 98 -8.93 -1.37 3.94
C LEU A 98 -8.67 -0.82 5.34
N ARG A 99 -7.40 -0.53 5.63
CA ARG A 99 -6.98 0.17 6.83
C ARG A 99 -6.03 1.30 6.47
N SER A 100 -6.22 2.44 7.09
CA SER A 100 -5.34 3.60 7.03
C SER A 100 -4.55 3.69 8.33
N TYR A 101 -3.25 3.85 8.20
CA TYR A 101 -2.32 4.03 9.32
C TYR A 101 -1.56 5.32 9.17
N LEU A 102 -1.64 6.19 10.17
CA LEU A 102 -0.75 7.35 10.29
C LEU A 102 0.60 6.86 10.79
N VAL A 103 1.66 7.25 10.10
CA VAL A 103 3.04 6.83 10.36
C VAL A 103 3.83 8.02 10.87
N SER A 104 4.50 7.88 12.01
CA SER A 104 5.42 8.88 12.54
C SER A 104 6.85 8.36 12.47
N VAL A 105 7.72 9.10 11.77
CA VAL A 105 9.17 8.86 11.75
C VAL A 105 9.89 9.90 12.60
N GLY A 106 10.87 9.48 13.41
CA GLY A 106 11.65 10.39 14.27
C GLY A 106 11.87 9.85 15.68
N THR A 107 11.71 10.69 16.69
CA THR A 107 11.94 10.35 18.10
C THR A 107 10.86 9.42 18.69
N ASN A 108 9.64 9.45 18.14
CA ASN A 108 8.51 8.63 18.57
C ASN A 108 8.03 7.72 17.42
N GLN A 109 8.91 6.84 16.94
CA GLN A 109 8.61 5.87 15.87
C GLN A 109 7.38 5.06 16.25
N SER A 110 6.28 5.34 15.57
CA SER A 110 4.98 4.76 15.92
C SER A 110 4.04 4.83 14.74
N TYR A 111 2.97 4.06 14.84
CA TYR A 111 1.86 4.13 13.91
C TYR A 111 0.54 4.14 14.67
N GLN A 112 -0.49 4.73 14.06
CA GLN A 112 -1.84 4.74 14.61
C GLN A 112 -2.84 4.44 13.50
N GLU A 113 -3.77 3.50 13.74
CA GLU A 113 -4.91 3.28 12.84
C GLU A 113 -5.82 4.52 12.86
N SER A 114 -6.06 5.12 11.70
CA SER A 114 -6.93 6.31 11.54
C SER A 114 -8.31 5.93 11.04
N HIS A 115 -8.36 5.09 10.02
CA HIS A 115 -9.61 4.68 9.38
C HIS A 115 -9.57 3.20 9.02
N SER A 116 -10.75 2.59 9.02
CA SER A 116 -10.97 1.23 8.58
C SER A 116 -12.24 1.19 7.76
N PHE A 117 -12.20 0.47 6.64
CA PHE A 117 -13.34 0.27 5.75
C PHE A 117 -13.32 -1.15 5.22
N ASN A 118 -14.50 -1.71 4.95
CA ASN A 118 -14.61 -3.05 4.39
C ASN A 118 -15.37 -3.04 3.06
N PHE A 119 -14.65 -3.33 1.99
CA PHE A 119 -15.16 -3.47 0.65
C PHE A 119 -15.91 -4.80 0.42
N SER A 120 -15.80 -5.80 1.30
CA SER A 120 -16.39 -7.13 1.12
C SER A 120 -17.91 -7.08 0.94
N THR A 121 -18.58 -6.07 1.49
CA THR A 121 -20.02 -5.86 1.32
C THR A 121 -20.39 -5.52 -0.13
N TYR A 122 -19.51 -4.83 -0.85
CA TYR A 122 -19.69 -4.43 -2.25
C TYR A 122 -19.06 -5.43 -3.21
N TYR A 123 -18.02 -6.12 -2.75
CA TYR A 123 -17.16 -6.99 -3.53
C TYR A 123 -16.98 -8.33 -2.80
N PRO A 124 -18.01 -9.20 -2.82
CA PRO A 124 -18.06 -10.42 -2.02
C PRO A 124 -16.98 -11.45 -2.41
N HIS A 125 -16.38 -11.28 -3.59
CA HIS A 125 -15.33 -12.16 -4.08
C HIS A 125 -13.89 -11.65 -3.79
N GLY A 126 -13.74 -10.47 -3.18
CA GLY A 126 -12.45 -9.93 -2.74
C GLY A 126 -11.61 -9.14 -3.77
N ILE A 127 -10.89 -8.10 -3.35
CA ILE A 127 -10.21 -7.17 -4.27
C ILE A 127 -8.90 -7.75 -4.82
N ASN A 128 -8.63 -7.58 -6.13
CA ASN A 128 -7.36 -8.04 -6.74
C ASN A 128 -6.26 -6.97 -6.74
N ALA A 129 -6.62 -5.70 -6.99
CA ALA A 129 -5.67 -4.60 -6.99
C ALA A 129 -6.33 -3.29 -6.53
N ALA A 130 -5.53 -2.45 -5.88
CA ALA A 130 -5.89 -1.08 -5.56
C ALA A 130 -4.79 -0.12 -6.01
N VAL A 131 -5.21 0.99 -6.61
CA VAL A 131 -4.35 2.05 -7.11
C VAL A 131 -4.86 3.37 -6.54
N TYR A 132 -3.98 4.27 -6.16
CA TYR A 132 -4.38 5.62 -5.74
C TYR A 132 -4.08 6.61 -6.85
N HIS A 133 -5.06 7.42 -7.20
CA HIS A 133 -4.89 8.54 -8.12
C HIS A 133 -5.18 9.85 -7.36
N PRO A 134 -4.22 10.79 -7.26
CA PRO A 134 -4.41 12.03 -6.50
C PRO A 134 -5.65 12.84 -6.92
N GLY A 135 -6.00 12.82 -8.21
CA GLY A 135 -7.19 13.50 -8.74
C GLY A 135 -8.52 12.79 -8.47
N HIS A 136 -8.50 11.48 -8.17
CA HIS A 136 -9.70 10.66 -7.96
C HIS A 136 -9.75 9.99 -6.58
N ARG A 137 -8.76 10.23 -5.73
CA ARG A 137 -8.62 9.82 -4.32
C ARG A 137 -8.68 8.31 -4.00
N LEU A 138 -9.01 7.42 -4.93
CA LEU A 138 -8.70 5.97 -4.97
C LEU A 138 -9.29 5.34 -6.24
N VAL A 139 -8.68 4.28 -6.79
CA VAL A 139 -9.20 3.45 -7.89
C VAL A 139 -8.98 1.96 -7.54
N LEU A 140 -10.02 1.13 -7.67
CA LEU A 140 -9.95 -0.32 -7.43
C LEU A 140 -10.20 -1.06 -8.75
N ASP A 141 -9.41 -2.08 -9.04
CA ASP A 141 -9.53 -2.87 -10.28
C ASP A 141 -9.90 -4.33 -9.96
N TRP A 142 -10.79 -4.87 -10.78
CA TRP A 142 -11.46 -6.16 -10.62
C TRP A 142 -11.25 -7.11 -11.80
N LEU A 143 -10.52 -6.73 -12.85
CA LEU A 143 -10.20 -7.65 -13.95
C LEU A 143 -8.71 -7.62 -14.34
N ASN A 144 -8.25 -8.79 -14.81
CA ASN A 144 -6.93 -8.96 -15.43
C ASN A 144 -6.69 -7.91 -16.52
N ILE A 145 -5.54 -7.24 -16.42
CA ILE A 145 -4.93 -6.30 -17.38
C ILE A 145 -5.53 -4.88 -17.33
N SER A 146 -4.75 -3.94 -16.78
CA SER A 146 -4.66 -2.61 -17.39
C SER A 146 -3.30 -1.96 -17.17
N CYS A 147 -2.65 -1.67 -18.29
CA CYS A 147 -1.51 -0.77 -18.39
C CYS A 147 -2.06 0.65 -18.27
N ILE A 148 -1.55 1.44 -17.32
CA ILE A 148 -1.89 2.87 -17.24
C ILE A 148 -1.10 3.60 -18.32
N VAL A 149 -1.76 3.93 -19.44
CA VAL A 149 -1.23 4.88 -20.44
C VAL A 149 -1.90 6.23 -20.21
N PRO A 150 -1.15 7.35 -20.12
CA PRO A 150 -1.74 8.66 -20.00
C PRO A 150 -2.14 9.17 -21.39
N SER A 151 -3.43 9.34 -21.67
CA SER A 151 -3.87 10.15 -22.83
C SER A 151 -4.73 11.30 -22.36
N ASN A 152 -4.18 12.50 -22.50
CA ASN A 152 -4.90 13.75 -22.37
C ASN A 152 -5.93 13.86 -23.50
N ASN A 153 -7.16 14.17 -23.10
CA ASN A 153 -8.34 14.49 -23.90
C ASN A 153 -9.22 13.32 -24.39
N CYS A 154 -10.50 13.54 -24.11
CA CYS A 154 -11.70 13.06 -24.79
C CYS A 154 -12.39 11.77 -24.27
N ASN A 155 -13.62 12.00 -23.84
CA ASN A 155 -14.83 11.20 -24.01
C ASN A 155 -14.81 9.75 -23.53
N ILE A 156 -15.64 9.54 -22.49
CA ILE A 156 -16.13 8.27 -21.99
C ILE A 156 -16.63 7.44 -23.18
N LEU A 157 -15.80 6.49 -23.62
CA LEU A 157 -16.23 5.37 -24.46
C LEU A 157 -16.58 4.20 -23.54
N GLN A 158 -17.74 3.61 -23.83
CA GLN A 158 -18.32 2.47 -23.15
C GLN A 158 -17.38 1.26 -23.17
N GLY A 159 -17.22 0.62 -22.01
CA GLY A 159 -16.56 -0.68 -21.90
C GLY A 159 -16.03 -0.92 -20.49
N PHE A 160 -16.86 -1.57 -19.66
CA PHE A 160 -16.50 -2.20 -18.38
C PHE A 160 -15.46 -1.45 -17.51
N HIS A 161 -15.86 -0.30 -16.95
CA HIS A 161 -15.04 0.43 -15.99
C HIS A 161 -15.92 0.82 -14.80
N PHE A 162 -15.84 0.07 -13.70
CA PHE A 162 -16.37 0.50 -12.41
C PHE A 162 -15.19 0.95 -11.54
N SER A 163 -14.85 2.22 -11.63
CA SER A 163 -14.00 2.88 -10.63
C SER A 163 -14.89 3.41 -9.52
N ILE A 164 -14.77 2.90 -8.30
CA ILE A 164 -15.40 3.51 -7.13
C ILE A 164 -14.38 4.44 -6.46
N ILE A 165 -14.74 5.72 -6.42
CA ILE A 165 -14.03 6.76 -5.67
C ILE A 165 -14.47 6.66 -4.21
N CYS A 166 -13.56 6.27 -3.31
CA CYS A 166 -13.78 6.42 -1.88
C CYS A 166 -13.29 7.80 -1.44
N HIS A 167 -14.20 8.63 -0.93
CA HIS A 167 -13.82 9.80 -0.15
C HIS A 167 -13.53 9.36 1.29
N LEU A 168 -12.25 9.24 1.64
CA LEU A 168 -11.81 9.31 3.04
C LEU A 168 -11.97 10.78 3.48
N HIS A 169 -12.71 11.01 4.55
CA HIS A 169 -13.08 12.31 5.10
C HIS A 169 -12.31 12.57 6.40
#